data_AF-A0AA95KW00-F1
#
_entry.id   AF-A0AA95KW00-F1
#
_cell.length_a   1.000
_cell.length_b   1.000
_cell.length_c   1.000
_cell.angle_alpha   90.00
_cell.angle_beta   90.00
_cell.angle_gamma   90.00
#
_symmetry.space_group_name_H-M   'P 1'
#
loop_
_entity.id
_entity.type
_entity.pdbx_description
1 polymer ?
#
loop_
_entity_poly.entity_id
_entity_poly.type
_entity_poly.pdbx_seq_one_letter_code
_entity_poly.pdbx_strand_id
1 'polypeptide(L)'
;MDATTGASILVDKGTRRGTTEMVARYIQTAVGGDLHLIETSEPYPTEFDDVRDQNHAEQAAGTLPALKNRIENMDQYDIVFIGYPNWALDVPQAIRSFLSSYDLSGKTVVPFCTHDGYGAGRTYNSVKEEATGANVLEGIAIEATDVPSAESQVQDWLERIGIEREESQGASVRITAGGHTFTREWLDTPLADEIQGMFPLTATLGRYGGREYYGSMPWRPTNTEEGQLRFENGDITYCPSNNTIAIFYAKADDPDMGQLTMRIIPIGKVTSDLMVFDEMDSRLEFTFDNVQ
;
A
#
# COMPACT_ATOMS: atom_id res chain seq x y z
N MET A 1 -16.57 1.01 2.73
CA MET A 1 -17.88 1.51 3.18
C MET A 1 -18.27 0.75 4.43
N ASP A 2 -18.79 1.44 5.45
CA ASP A 2 -19.10 0.85 6.77
C ASP A 2 -20.45 0.13 6.81
N ALA A 3 -20.67 -0.78 5.87
CA ALA A 3 -21.72 -1.77 6.03
C ALA A 3 -21.10 -3.14 6.24
N THR A 4 -20.64 -3.28 7.47
CA THR A 4 -19.99 -4.48 7.94
C THR A 4 -21.05 -5.40 8.55
N THR A 5 -21.61 -6.31 7.73
CA THR A 5 -22.41 -7.42 8.28
C THR A 5 -21.48 -8.51 8.81
N GLY A 6 -21.94 -9.37 9.72
CA GLY A 6 -21.14 -10.49 10.24
C GLY A 6 -20.56 -11.42 9.15
N ALA A 7 -21.17 -11.45 7.96
CA ALA A 7 -20.72 -12.21 6.80
C ALA A 7 -19.56 -11.55 6.01
N SER A 8 -19.25 -10.29 6.30
CA SER A 8 -18.24 -9.51 5.58
C SER A 8 -17.00 -9.21 6.44
N ILE A 9 -16.86 -9.83 7.61
CA ILE A 9 -15.73 -9.64 8.53
C ILE A 9 -14.74 -10.80 8.39
N LEU A 10 -13.48 -10.47 8.12
CA LEU A 10 -12.35 -11.38 8.17
C LEU A 10 -11.42 -10.99 9.33
N VAL A 11 -10.64 -11.97 9.82
CA VAL A 11 -9.57 -11.72 10.80
C VAL A 11 -8.25 -11.73 10.05
N ASP A 12 -7.67 -10.55 9.87
CA ASP A 12 -6.33 -10.36 9.31
C ASP A 12 -5.37 -9.93 10.43
N LYS A 13 -4.32 -10.72 10.68
CA LYS A 13 -3.29 -10.46 11.72
C LYS A 13 -3.89 -10.09 13.10
N GLY A 14 -5.00 -10.71 13.47
CA GLY A 14 -5.69 -10.48 14.75
C GLY A 14 -6.65 -9.27 14.78
N THR A 15 -6.80 -8.53 13.68
CA THR A 15 -7.74 -7.41 13.54
C THR A 15 -8.96 -7.84 12.71
N ARG A 16 -10.17 -7.56 13.19
CA ARG A 16 -11.41 -7.75 12.43
C ARG A 16 -11.55 -6.66 11.37
N ARG A 17 -11.68 -7.03 10.10
CA ARG A 17 -11.76 -6.09 8.97
C ARG A 17 -12.81 -6.50 7.95
N GLY A 18 -13.35 -5.51 7.25
CA GLY A 18 -14.28 -5.75 6.14
C GLY A 18 -13.56 -6.37 4.93
N THR A 19 -14.21 -7.27 4.19
CA THR A 19 -13.67 -7.84 2.94
C THR A 19 -13.30 -6.74 1.93
N THR A 20 -14.18 -5.77 1.71
CA THR A 20 -13.91 -4.63 0.82
C THR A 20 -12.76 -3.76 1.31
N GLU A 21 -12.61 -3.59 2.63
CA GLU A 21 -11.49 -2.84 3.22
C GLU A 21 -10.15 -3.53 2.89
N MET A 22 -10.12 -4.85 2.93
CA MET A 22 -8.90 -5.61 2.62
C MET A 22 -8.47 -5.46 1.16
N VAL A 23 -9.41 -5.50 0.22
CA VAL A 23 -9.12 -5.21 -1.20
C VAL A 23 -8.59 -3.78 -1.38
N ALA A 24 -9.20 -2.80 -0.70
CA ALA A 24 -8.73 -1.41 -0.74
C ALA A 24 -7.27 -1.29 -0.25
N ARG A 25 -6.87 -2.09 0.74
CA ARG A 25 -5.50 -2.13 1.24
C ARG A 25 -4.54 -2.79 0.28
N TYR A 26 -4.93 -3.86 -0.42
CA TYR A 26 -4.08 -4.43 -1.48
C TYR A 26 -3.81 -3.39 -2.58
N ILE A 27 -4.83 -2.65 -2.98
CA ILE A 27 -4.68 -1.52 -3.93
C ILE A 27 -3.73 -0.47 -3.34
N GLN A 28 -3.97 -0.02 -2.10
CA GLN A 28 -3.09 0.96 -1.44
C GLN A 28 -1.63 0.50 -1.36
N THR A 29 -1.38 -0.77 -1.02
CA THR A 29 -0.03 -1.33 -0.98
C THR A 29 0.62 -1.32 -2.37
N ALA A 30 -0.15 -1.66 -3.41
CA ALA A 30 0.35 -1.75 -4.77
C ALA A 30 0.64 -0.37 -5.40
N VAL A 31 -0.24 0.61 -5.21
CA VAL A 31 -0.18 1.90 -5.95
C VAL A 31 -0.08 3.14 -5.05
N GLY A 32 -0.10 2.98 -3.73
CA GLY A 32 -0.12 4.08 -2.77
C GLY A 32 -1.50 4.71 -2.61
N GLY A 33 -1.52 5.99 -2.20
CA GLY A 33 -2.72 6.80 -2.06
C GLY A 33 -3.39 6.75 -0.68
N ASP A 34 -4.37 7.64 -0.52
CA ASP A 34 -5.11 7.81 0.73
C ASP A 34 -6.29 6.85 0.81
N LEU A 35 -6.46 6.20 1.96
CA LEU A 35 -7.65 5.41 2.26
C LEU A 35 -8.70 6.27 2.95
N HIS A 36 -9.89 6.34 2.35
CA HIS A 36 -11.05 7.00 2.93
C HIS A 36 -12.20 6.01 3.14
N LEU A 37 -12.68 5.90 4.39
CA LEU A 37 -13.83 5.06 4.71
C LEU A 37 -15.14 5.83 4.47
N ILE A 38 -15.95 5.35 3.53
CA ILE A 38 -17.31 5.88 3.30
C ILE A 38 -18.23 5.40 4.42
N GLU A 39 -18.60 6.31 5.31
CA GLU A 39 -19.54 6.09 6.43
C GLU A 39 -20.81 6.92 6.21
N THR A 40 -21.97 6.33 6.47
CA THR A 40 -23.23 7.09 6.58
C THR A 40 -23.30 7.80 7.94
N SER A 41 -23.98 8.95 8.00
CA SER A 41 -24.22 9.67 9.26
C SER A 41 -25.06 8.86 10.23
N GLU A 42 -26.02 8.11 9.71
CA GLU A 42 -26.76 7.07 10.43
C GLU A 42 -26.19 5.71 10.02
N PRO A 43 -25.51 4.98 10.92
CA PRO A 43 -24.90 3.69 10.58
C PRO A 43 -25.93 2.69 10.07
N TYR A 44 -25.55 1.87 9.10
CA TYR A 44 -26.36 0.71 8.72
C TYR A 44 -26.48 -0.28 9.90
N PRO A 45 -27.59 -1.03 9.98
CA PRO A 45 -27.72 -2.15 10.90
C PRO A 45 -26.57 -3.16 10.72
N THR A 46 -26.30 -3.96 11.74
CA THR A 46 -25.28 -5.01 11.68
C THR A 46 -25.85 -6.38 11.30
N GLU A 47 -27.15 -6.58 11.50
CA GLU A 47 -27.85 -7.81 11.17
C GLU A 47 -28.15 -7.88 9.67
N PHE A 48 -27.89 -9.03 9.05
CA PHE A 48 -27.99 -9.20 7.60
C PHE A 48 -29.39 -8.89 7.05
N ASP A 49 -30.43 -9.41 7.70
CA ASP A 49 -31.81 -9.20 7.25
C ASP A 49 -32.23 -7.73 7.32
N ASP A 50 -31.81 -7.01 8.38
CA ASP A 50 -32.09 -5.59 8.55
C ASP A 50 -31.37 -4.74 7.50
N VAL A 51 -30.10 -5.06 7.20
CA VAL A 51 -29.35 -4.40 6.12
C VAL A 51 -30.00 -4.64 4.76
N ARG A 52 -30.43 -5.87 4.47
CA ARG A 52 -31.13 -6.21 3.23
C ARG A 52 -32.41 -5.39 3.10
N ASP A 53 -33.22 -5.35 4.14
CA ASP A 53 -34.52 -4.67 4.13
C ASP A 53 -34.35 -3.15 3.99
N GLN A 54 -33.36 -2.56 4.68
CA GLN A 54 -33.00 -1.15 4.50
C GLN A 54 -32.49 -0.87 3.09
N ASN A 55 -31.59 -1.69 2.54
CA ASN A 55 -31.09 -1.50 1.17
C ASN A 55 -32.23 -1.53 0.14
N HIS A 56 -33.17 -2.47 0.24
CA HIS A 56 -34.33 -2.51 -0.66
C HIS A 56 -35.23 -1.28 -0.51
N ALA A 57 -35.46 -0.81 0.70
CA ALA A 57 -36.26 0.40 0.94
C ALA A 57 -35.58 1.64 0.35
N GLU A 58 -34.28 1.82 0.56
CA GLU A 58 -33.51 2.93 0.01
C GLU A 58 -33.45 2.88 -1.53
N GLN A 59 -33.22 1.70 -2.12
CA GLN A 59 -33.23 1.52 -3.57
C GLN A 59 -34.60 1.83 -4.19
N ALA A 60 -35.69 1.34 -3.59
CA ALA A 60 -37.04 1.57 -4.09
C ALA A 60 -37.46 3.05 -4.01
N ALA A 61 -36.99 3.77 -2.98
CA ALA A 61 -37.27 5.18 -2.78
C ALA A 61 -36.30 6.13 -3.50
N GLY A 62 -35.15 5.63 -3.98
CA GLY A 62 -34.05 6.46 -4.47
C GLY A 62 -33.41 7.31 -3.35
N THR A 63 -33.43 6.81 -2.12
CA THR A 63 -32.90 7.53 -0.95
C THR A 63 -31.38 7.57 -1.02
N LEU A 64 -30.81 8.78 -1.03
CA LEU A 64 -29.37 9.01 -0.90
C LEU A 64 -29.04 9.33 0.56
N PRO A 65 -28.52 8.37 1.37
CA PRO A 65 -28.22 8.62 2.76
C PRO A 65 -27.09 9.65 2.92
N ALA A 66 -27.17 10.47 3.96
CA ALA A 66 -26.14 11.46 4.27
C ALA A 66 -24.84 10.78 4.71
N LEU A 67 -23.70 11.27 4.21
CA LEU A 67 -22.37 10.77 4.58
C LEU A 67 -21.81 11.53 5.78
N LYS A 68 -21.06 10.83 6.63
CA LYS A 68 -20.49 11.38 7.88
C LYS A 68 -19.31 12.32 7.62
N ASN A 69 -18.47 11.97 6.65
CA ASN A 69 -17.24 12.68 6.32
C ASN A 69 -17.23 13.06 4.83
N ARG A 70 -16.46 14.10 4.50
CA ARG A 70 -16.18 14.54 3.13
C ARG A 70 -14.67 14.59 2.91
N ILE A 71 -14.25 14.39 1.68
CA ILE A 71 -12.89 14.63 1.21
C ILE A 71 -12.84 16.09 0.73
N GLU A 72 -12.17 16.95 1.49
CA GLU A 72 -12.15 18.40 1.23
C GLU A 72 -11.34 18.78 -0.02
N ASN A 73 -10.35 17.96 -0.38
CA ASN A 73 -9.36 18.17 -1.44
C ASN A 73 -9.52 17.18 -2.60
N MET A 74 -10.76 16.82 -2.96
CA MET A 74 -11.05 15.85 -4.03
C MET A 74 -10.42 16.23 -5.38
N ASP A 75 -10.22 17.51 -5.63
CA ASP A 75 -9.58 18.05 -6.82
C ASP A 75 -8.13 17.57 -7.00
N GLN A 76 -7.42 17.25 -5.91
CA GLN A 76 -6.03 16.76 -5.93
C GLN A 76 -5.86 15.32 -6.42
N TYR A 77 -6.94 14.55 -6.54
CA TYR A 77 -6.87 13.14 -6.94
C TYR A 77 -7.19 12.97 -8.43
N ASP A 78 -6.25 12.44 -9.20
CA ASP A 78 -6.47 12.09 -10.61
C ASP A 78 -7.19 10.74 -10.77
N ILE A 79 -6.97 9.83 -9.82
CA ILE A 79 -7.55 8.48 -9.80
C ILE A 79 -8.33 8.29 -8.49
N VAL A 80 -9.57 7.82 -8.60
CA VAL A 80 -10.44 7.48 -7.47
C VAL A 80 -10.85 6.01 -7.58
N PHE A 81 -10.28 5.18 -6.71
CA PHE A 81 -10.76 3.80 -6.52
C PHE A 81 -12.01 3.80 -5.64
N ILE A 82 -13.11 3.22 -6.12
CA ILE A 82 -14.39 3.18 -5.41
C ILE A 82 -14.78 1.76 -5.04
N GLY A 83 -14.66 1.45 -3.74
CA GLY A 83 -14.87 0.11 -3.19
C GLY A 83 -16.20 -0.06 -2.47
N TYR A 84 -16.91 -1.15 -2.78
CA TYR A 84 -18.20 -1.45 -2.14
C TYR A 84 -18.55 -2.94 -2.09
N PRO A 85 -19.38 -3.39 -1.13
CA PRO A 85 -20.05 -4.67 -1.26
C PRO A 85 -21.08 -4.60 -2.39
N ASN A 86 -21.25 -5.68 -3.15
CA ASN A 86 -22.36 -5.79 -4.09
C ASN A 86 -23.64 -6.17 -3.32
N TRP A 87 -24.63 -5.28 -3.34
CA TRP A 87 -25.90 -5.47 -2.65
C TRP A 87 -27.05 -5.58 -3.65
N ALA A 88 -27.63 -6.77 -3.73
CA ALA A 88 -28.71 -7.09 -4.66
C ALA A 88 -28.36 -6.79 -6.14
N LEU A 89 -27.12 -7.15 -6.55
CA LEU A 89 -26.58 -6.96 -7.91
C LEU A 89 -26.34 -5.49 -8.31
N ASP A 90 -26.33 -4.57 -7.33
CA ASP A 90 -26.08 -3.15 -7.55
C ASP A 90 -25.28 -2.51 -6.40
N VAL A 91 -24.88 -1.25 -6.57
CA VAL A 91 -24.15 -0.47 -5.56
C VAL A 91 -25.08 -0.07 -4.40
N PRO A 92 -24.59 -0.07 -3.15
CA PRO A 92 -25.30 0.53 -2.02
C PRO A 92 -25.61 2.01 -2.27
N GLN A 93 -26.72 2.52 -1.74
CA GLN A 93 -27.11 3.93 -1.94
C GLN A 93 -26.10 4.92 -1.35
N ALA A 94 -25.37 4.54 -0.28
CA ALA A 94 -24.25 5.35 0.23
C ALA A 94 -23.12 5.59 -0.81
N ILE A 95 -22.92 4.66 -1.75
CA ILE A 95 -21.97 4.85 -2.86
C ILE A 95 -22.51 5.84 -3.88
N ARG A 96 -23.81 5.80 -4.17
CA ARG A 96 -24.48 6.81 -5.01
C ARG A 96 -24.40 8.19 -4.35
N SER A 97 -24.63 8.29 -3.04
CA SER A 97 -24.41 9.53 -2.28
C SER A 97 -22.99 10.05 -2.43
N PHE A 98 -21.98 9.17 -2.33
CA PHE A 98 -20.59 9.55 -2.47
C PHE A 98 -20.30 10.08 -3.88
N LEU A 99 -20.60 9.30 -4.92
CA LEU A 99 -20.30 9.66 -6.31
C LEU A 99 -21.02 10.96 -6.73
N SER A 100 -22.27 11.14 -6.33
CA SER A 100 -23.05 12.36 -6.64
C SER A 100 -22.61 13.60 -5.84
N SER A 101 -21.84 13.44 -4.76
CA SER A 101 -21.39 14.56 -3.91
C SER A 101 -20.11 15.27 -4.41
N TYR A 102 -19.49 14.76 -5.47
CA TYR A 102 -18.26 15.31 -6.06
C TYR A 102 -18.39 15.51 -7.57
N ASP A 103 -17.69 16.51 -8.08
CA ASP A 103 -17.41 16.59 -9.52
C ASP A 103 -16.20 15.71 -9.84
N LEU A 104 -16.47 14.61 -10.56
CA LEU A 104 -15.45 13.65 -10.99
C LEU A 104 -15.06 13.85 -12.46
N SER A 105 -15.50 14.95 -13.09
CA SER A 105 -15.20 15.25 -14.48
C SER A 105 -13.70 15.29 -14.74
N GLY A 106 -13.25 14.53 -15.75
CA GLY A 106 -11.84 14.44 -16.12
C GLY A 106 -10.98 13.55 -15.23
N LYS A 107 -11.52 13.02 -14.12
CA LYS A 107 -10.81 12.05 -13.25
C LYS A 107 -10.99 10.63 -13.78
N THR A 108 -10.10 9.74 -13.37
CA THR A 108 -10.24 8.30 -13.58
C THR A 108 -10.95 7.68 -12.38
N VAL A 109 -12.04 6.94 -12.60
CA VAL A 109 -12.78 6.25 -11.54
C VAL A 109 -12.69 4.75 -11.77
N VAL A 110 -12.28 4.01 -10.72
CA VAL A 110 -11.99 2.59 -10.82
C VAL A 110 -12.82 1.82 -9.79
N PRO A 111 -13.91 1.17 -10.20
CA PRO A 111 -14.75 0.44 -9.26
C PRO A 111 -14.12 -0.89 -8.85
N PHE A 112 -14.32 -1.29 -7.59
CA PHE A 112 -14.06 -2.66 -7.17
C PHE A 112 -15.13 -3.12 -6.19
N CYS A 113 -15.47 -4.41 -6.22
CA CYS A 113 -16.49 -4.93 -5.33
C CYS A 113 -16.16 -6.30 -4.77
N THR A 114 -16.66 -6.54 -3.56
CA THR A 114 -16.70 -7.89 -2.98
C THR A 114 -18.12 -8.44 -3.07
N HIS A 115 -18.25 -9.73 -3.40
CA HIS A 115 -19.55 -10.38 -3.59
C HIS A 115 -19.56 -11.79 -2.98
N ASP A 116 -20.73 -12.44 -3.01
CA ASP A 116 -20.94 -13.79 -2.47
C ASP A 116 -21.38 -14.74 -3.61
N GLY A 117 -20.51 -14.95 -4.60
CA GLY A 117 -20.73 -15.85 -5.75
C GLY A 117 -21.40 -15.28 -7.03
N TYR A 118 -21.93 -14.04 -7.02
CA TYR A 118 -22.67 -13.48 -8.18
C TYR A 118 -21.89 -12.47 -9.05
N GLY A 119 -20.61 -12.24 -8.76
CA GLY A 119 -19.79 -11.29 -9.51
C GLY A 119 -20.22 -9.83 -9.31
N ALA A 120 -19.90 -8.99 -10.29
CA ALA A 120 -20.17 -7.55 -10.22
C ALA A 120 -21.63 -7.15 -10.42
N GLY A 121 -22.47 -8.01 -11.00
CA GLY A 121 -23.85 -7.65 -11.38
C GLY A 121 -23.88 -6.41 -12.29
N ARG A 122 -24.75 -5.45 -11.98
CA ARG A 122 -24.87 -4.15 -12.67
C ARG A 122 -23.96 -3.07 -12.05
N THR A 123 -23.29 -3.33 -10.94
CA THR A 123 -22.63 -2.30 -10.11
C THR A 123 -21.71 -1.36 -10.91
N TYR A 124 -20.88 -1.88 -11.81
CA TYR A 124 -19.98 -1.06 -12.63
C TYR A 124 -20.71 -0.10 -13.58
N ASN A 125 -21.85 -0.52 -14.13
CA ASN A 125 -22.70 0.35 -14.94
C ASN A 125 -23.29 1.46 -14.08
N SER A 126 -23.73 1.15 -12.86
CA SER A 126 -24.24 2.16 -11.93
C SER A 126 -23.15 3.16 -11.53
N VAL A 127 -21.92 2.71 -11.27
CA VAL A 127 -20.79 3.64 -11.03
C VAL A 127 -20.57 4.55 -12.23
N LYS A 128 -20.62 4.00 -13.45
CA LYS A 128 -20.46 4.79 -14.68
C LYS A 128 -21.60 5.79 -14.91
N GLU A 129 -22.82 5.44 -14.55
CA GLU A 129 -23.98 6.34 -14.63
C GLU A 129 -23.85 7.51 -13.62
N GLU A 130 -23.38 7.23 -12.39
CA GLU A 130 -23.24 8.24 -11.33
C GLU A 130 -21.99 9.12 -11.49
N ALA A 131 -20.86 8.55 -11.92
CA ALA A 131 -19.60 9.27 -12.13
C ALA A 131 -19.58 10.00 -13.50
N THR A 132 -20.58 10.84 -13.74
CA THR A 132 -20.73 11.57 -15.00
C THR A 132 -19.49 12.43 -15.28
N GLY A 133 -18.94 12.30 -16.49
CA GLY A 133 -17.76 13.06 -16.93
C GLY A 133 -16.42 12.44 -16.54
N ALA A 134 -16.40 11.40 -15.71
CA ALA A 134 -15.19 10.65 -15.38
C ALA A 134 -14.83 9.63 -16.46
N ASN A 135 -13.55 9.29 -16.55
CA ASN A 135 -13.06 8.11 -17.27
C ASN A 135 -13.19 6.88 -16.36
N VAL A 136 -14.25 6.09 -16.53
CA VAL A 136 -14.47 4.89 -15.72
C VAL A 136 -13.75 3.70 -16.32
N LEU A 137 -12.77 3.16 -15.60
CA LEU A 137 -12.01 1.97 -16.01
C LEU A 137 -12.71 0.67 -15.62
N GLU A 138 -12.16 -0.44 -16.11
CA GLU A 138 -12.64 -1.78 -15.76
C GLU A 138 -12.38 -2.09 -14.28
N GLY A 139 -13.42 -2.53 -13.59
CA GLY A 139 -13.34 -2.92 -12.19
C GLY A 139 -12.95 -4.38 -11.95
N ILE A 140 -12.67 -4.71 -10.69
CA ILE A 140 -12.47 -6.09 -10.20
C ILE A 140 -13.57 -6.52 -9.23
N ALA A 141 -14.03 -7.76 -9.36
CA ALA A 141 -15.01 -8.40 -8.50
C ALA A 141 -14.34 -9.60 -7.84
N ILE A 142 -14.35 -9.64 -6.51
CA ILE A 142 -13.68 -10.69 -5.72
C ILE A 142 -14.71 -11.33 -4.80
N GLU A 143 -14.78 -12.65 -4.83
CA GLU A 143 -15.66 -13.38 -3.91
C GLU A 143 -15.14 -13.22 -2.48
N ALA A 144 -16.04 -13.01 -1.52
CA ALA A 144 -15.70 -12.73 -0.12
C ALA A 144 -14.76 -13.80 0.49
N THR A 145 -14.90 -15.05 0.06
CA THR A 145 -14.05 -16.18 0.48
C THR A 145 -12.63 -16.12 -0.06
N ASP A 146 -12.43 -15.47 -1.20
CA ASP A 146 -11.16 -15.45 -1.94
C ASP A 146 -10.30 -14.23 -1.58
N VAL A 147 -10.92 -13.20 -1.00
CA VAL A 147 -10.25 -11.96 -0.61
C VAL A 147 -8.95 -12.19 0.19
N PRO A 148 -8.87 -13.09 1.19
CA PRO A 148 -7.62 -13.34 1.94
C PRO A 148 -6.40 -13.69 1.07
N SER A 149 -6.63 -14.24 -0.11
CA SER A 149 -5.59 -14.67 -1.06
C SER A 149 -5.57 -13.87 -2.36
N ALA A 150 -6.33 -12.77 -2.44
CA ALA A 150 -6.55 -12.06 -3.69
C ALA A 150 -5.48 -10.99 -4.01
N GLU A 151 -4.42 -10.87 -3.20
CA GLU A 151 -3.39 -9.84 -3.39
C GLU A 151 -2.74 -9.89 -4.77
N SER A 152 -2.32 -11.08 -5.25
CA SER A 152 -1.75 -11.22 -6.59
C SER A 152 -2.77 -10.94 -7.68
N GLN A 153 -4.04 -11.34 -7.49
CA GLN A 153 -5.12 -11.06 -8.42
C GLN A 153 -5.38 -9.55 -8.56
N VAL A 154 -5.26 -8.80 -7.46
CA VAL A 154 -5.38 -7.33 -7.46
C VAL A 154 -4.21 -6.71 -8.21
N GLN A 155 -2.98 -7.20 -8.00
CA GLN A 155 -1.79 -6.74 -8.74
C GLN A 155 -1.94 -6.95 -10.25
N ASP A 156 -2.26 -8.18 -10.68
CA ASP A 156 -2.46 -8.51 -12.10
C ASP A 156 -3.55 -7.64 -12.75
N TRP A 157 -4.61 -7.32 -12.00
CA TRP A 157 -5.68 -6.44 -12.47
C TRP A 157 -5.21 -5.01 -12.66
N LEU A 158 -4.47 -4.45 -11.70
CA LEU A 158 -3.93 -3.09 -11.77
C LEU A 158 -3.02 -2.91 -12.98
N GLU A 159 -2.10 -3.86 -13.22
CA GLU A 159 -1.23 -3.87 -14.41
C GLU A 159 -2.07 -3.89 -15.70
N ARG A 160 -3.09 -4.73 -15.75
CA ARG A 160 -3.95 -4.88 -16.94
C ARG A 160 -4.74 -3.62 -17.28
N ILE A 161 -5.16 -2.84 -16.28
CA ILE A 161 -5.85 -1.57 -16.49
C ILE A 161 -4.87 -0.39 -16.64
N GLY A 162 -3.57 -0.66 -16.65
CA GLY A 162 -2.53 0.35 -16.82
C GLY A 162 -2.40 1.30 -15.63
N ILE A 163 -2.81 0.85 -14.43
CA ILE A 163 -2.53 1.57 -13.19
C ILE A 163 -1.35 0.90 -12.52
N GLU A 164 -0.24 1.60 -12.59
CA GLU A 164 0.95 1.28 -11.83
C GLU A 164 1.09 2.36 -10.75
N ARG A 165 1.87 2.07 -9.71
CA ARG A 165 2.28 3.13 -8.78
C ARG A 165 2.92 4.22 -9.62
N GLU A 166 2.38 5.44 -9.57
CA GLU A 166 3.18 6.58 -9.99
C GLU A 166 4.37 6.58 -9.05
N GLU A 167 5.52 6.11 -9.54
CA GLU A 167 6.78 6.46 -8.95
C GLU A 167 6.76 7.98 -8.92
N SER A 168 6.69 8.55 -7.71
CA SER A 168 6.97 9.95 -7.54
C SER A 168 8.25 10.21 -8.33
N GLN A 169 8.19 11.14 -9.28
CA GLN A 169 9.39 11.73 -9.88
C GLN A 169 10.17 12.56 -8.84
N GLY A 170 10.31 12.04 -7.62
CA GLY A 170 11.31 12.39 -6.64
C GLY A 170 12.35 11.29 -6.65
N ALA A 171 13.32 11.43 -7.57
CA ALA A 171 14.56 10.67 -7.65
C ALA A 171 14.46 9.20 -7.18
N SER A 172 14.10 8.27 -8.07
CA SER A 172 14.24 6.84 -7.80
C SER A 172 15.73 6.55 -7.55
N VAL A 173 16.15 6.55 -6.29
CA VAL A 173 17.54 6.29 -5.95
C VAL A 173 17.75 4.78 -5.99
N ARG A 174 18.62 4.27 -6.86
CA ARG A 174 18.84 2.82 -7.04
C ARG A 174 19.97 2.32 -6.14
N ILE A 175 19.85 1.06 -5.72
CA ILE A 175 21.00 0.28 -5.23
C ILE A 175 21.29 -0.77 -6.29
N THR A 176 22.53 -0.86 -6.77
CA THR A 176 22.95 -1.90 -7.71
C THR A 176 24.10 -2.71 -7.14
N ALA A 177 24.02 -4.03 -7.21
CA ALA A 177 25.08 -4.94 -6.79
C ALA A 177 24.95 -6.29 -7.49
N GLY A 178 26.08 -6.87 -7.94
CA GLY A 178 26.08 -8.21 -8.55
C GLY A 178 25.22 -8.36 -9.81
N GLY A 179 24.96 -7.27 -10.54
CA GLY A 179 24.04 -7.28 -11.69
C GLY A 179 22.55 -7.12 -11.33
N HIS A 180 22.23 -7.04 -10.04
CA HIS A 180 20.87 -6.78 -9.55
C HIS A 180 20.66 -5.29 -9.28
N THR A 181 19.41 -4.86 -9.40
CA THR A 181 18.94 -3.52 -9.04
C THR A 181 17.84 -3.67 -8.00
N PHE A 182 17.92 -2.87 -6.93
CA PHE A 182 16.96 -2.88 -5.83
C PHE A 182 16.23 -1.55 -5.74
N THR A 183 14.92 -1.63 -5.53
CA THR A 183 14.06 -0.48 -5.22
C THR A 183 14.12 -0.22 -3.71
N ARG A 184 14.10 1.06 -3.33
CA ARG A 184 14.18 1.46 -1.94
C ARG A 184 13.52 2.81 -1.71
N GLU A 185 13.22 3.07 -0.44
CA GLU A 185 12.72 4.34 0.07
C GLU A 185 13.72 4.89 1.09
N TRP A 186 14.01 6.18 1.06
CA TRP A 186 14.81 6.84 2.10
C TRP A 186 13.88 7.47 3.15
N LEU A 187 14.32 7.47 4.40
CA LEU A 187 13.63 8.19 5.45
C LEU A 187 13.91 9.69 5.31
N ASP A 188 12.90 10.52 5.56
CA ASP A 188 13.05 11.99 5.64
C ASP A 188 13.72 12.36 6.97
N THR A 189 15.05 12.27 7.00
CA THR A 189 15.87 12.52 8.19
C THR A 189 17.18 13.22 7.79
N PRO A 190 17.75 14.09 8.65
CA PRO A 190 19.00 14.80 8.33
C PRO A 190 20.18 13.88 7.99
N LEU A 191 20.27 12.70 8.62
CA LEU A 191 21.32 11.73 8.31
C LEU A 191 21.09 11.05 6.96
N ALA A 192 19.86 10.64 6.65
CA ALA A 192 19.55 10.08 5.34
C ALA A 192 19.83 11.10 4.24
N ASP A 193 19.46 12.36 4.42
CA ASP A 193 19.75 13.45 3.48
C ASP A 193 21.25 13.68 3.29
N GLU A 194 22.03 13.67 4.38
CA GLU A 194 23.48 13.81 4.30
C GLU A 194 24.12 12.65 3.53
N ILE A 195 23.70 11.41 3.78
CA ILE A 195 24.18 10.23 3.05
C ILE A 195 23.74 10.28 1.59
N GLN A 196 22.52 10.71 1.30
CA GLN A 196 22.02 10.92 -0.07
C GLN A 196 22.83 11.98 -0.83
N GLY A 197 23.31 13.01 -0.12
CA GLY A 197 24.24 14.01 -0.66
C GLY A 197 25.60 13.44 -1.06
N MET A 198 25.92 12.19 -0.69
CA MET A 198 27.15 11.50 -1.12
C MET A 198 27.00 10.73 -2.42
N PHE A 199 25.81 10.71 -3.04
CA PHE A 199 25.59 9.91 -4.25
C PHE A 199 26.18 10.55 -5.52
N PRO A 200 26.72 9.73 -6.45
CA PRO A 200 26.84 8.26 -6.38
C PRO A 200 27.87 7.80 -5.34
N LEU A 201 27.44 6.87 -4.48
CA LEU A 201 28.25 6.28 -3.42
C LEU A 201 28.48 4.81 -3.73
N THR A 202 29.73 4.39 -3.76
CA THR A 202 30.10 2.99 -3.96
C THR A 202 30.81 2.44 -2.72
N ALA A 203 30.38 1.27 -2.25
CA ALA A 203 30.96 0.59 -1.09
C ALA A 203 31.02 -0.92 -1.31
N THR A 204 32.14 -1.56 -0.96
CA THR A 204 32.22 -3.02 -0.92
C THR A 204 31.58 -3.55 0.35
N LEU A 205 30.45 -4.26 0.23
CA LEU A 205 29.74 -4.86 1.35
C LEU A 205 29.98 -6.38 1.40
N GLY A 206 30.13 -6.91 2.60
CA GLY A 206 30.25 -8.34 2.87
C GLY A 206 29.01 -8.86 3.60
N ARG A 207 28.60 -10.08 3.24
CA ARG A 207 27.52 -10.81 3.90
C ARG A 207 27.94 -11.21 5.32
N TYR A 208 27.04 -11.04 6.27
CA TYR A 208 27.26 -11.44 7.66
C TYR A 208 26.00 -12.02 8.29
N GLY A 209 26.18 -13.10 9.06
CA GLY A 209 25.12 -13.76 9.83
C GLY A 209 23.97 -14.34 9.00
N GLY A 210 24.04 -14.31 7.67
CA GLY A 210 22.90 -14.60 6.79
C GLY A 210 21.74 -13.63 7.02
N ARG A 211 22.03 -12.38 7.40
CA ARG A 211 21.02 -11.35 7.71
C ARG A 211 21.33 -9.99 7.11
N GLU A 212 22.59 -9.67 6.84
CA GLU A 212 22.99 -8.34 6.41
C GLU A 212 24.13 -8.39 5.39
N TYR A 213 24.16 -7.38 4.52
CA TYR A 213 25.36 -6.94 3.80
C TYR A 213 25.83 -5.65 4.44
N TYR A 214 27.08 -5.59 4.89
CA TYR A 214 27.63 -4.38 5.51
C TYR A 214 29.06 -4.08 5.07
N GLY A 215 29.47 -2.83 5.17
CA GLY A 215 30.81 -2.39 4.78
C GLY A 215 31.10 -0.96 5.19
N SER A 216 32.37 -0.57 5.11
CA SER A 216 32.83 0.76 5.51
C SER A 216 32.32 1.82 4.55
N MET A 217 31.83 2.93 5.12
CA MET A 217 31.55 4.15 4.37
C MET A 217 32.87 4.87 4.05
N PRO A 218 33.01 5.47 2.86
CA PRO A 218 34.19 6.24 2.52
C PRO A 218 34.33 7.45 3.45
N TRP A 219 33.21 8.14 3.73
CA TRP A 219 33.15 9.34 4.55
C TRP A 219 32.25 9.11 5.75
N ARG A 220 32.50 9.86 6.84
CA ARG A 220 31.74 9.78 8.08
C ARG A 220 30.71 10.91 8.12
N PRO A 221 29.40 10.60 8.09
CA PRO A 221 28.34 11.58 8.32
C PRO A 221 28.52 12.34 9.64
N THR A 222 28.08 13.59 9.65
CA THR A 222 28.13 14.51 10.79
C THR A 222 26.82 14.53 11.56
N ASN A 223 25.68 14.33 10.90
CA ASN A 223 24.41 14.09 11.55
C ASN A 223 24.43 12.69 12.20
N THR A 224 24.00 12.59 13.44
CA THR A 224 23.87 11.31 14.14
C THR A 224 22.79 11.44 15.20
N GLU A 225 22.17 10.32 15.51
CA GLU A 225 21.24 10.17 16.63
C GLU A 225 21.62 8.95 17.47
N GLU A 226 20.86 8.68 18.54
CA GLU A 226 21.17 7.58 19.46
C GLU A 226 21.16 6.23 18.74
N GLY A 227 20.31 6.08 17.72
CA GLY A 227 20.10 4.83 16.98
C GLY A 227 19.38 3.77 17.82
N GLN A 228 19.20 2.59 17.23
CA GLN A 228 18.48 1.46 17.82
C GLN A 228 19.27 0.16 17.72
N LEU A 229 18.86 -0.86 18.48
CA LEU A 229 19.50 -2.19 18.49
C LEU A 229 18.65 -3.26 17.78
N ARG A 230 17.57 -2.86 17.12
CA ARG A 230 16.67 -3.74 16.36
C ARG A 230 16.60 -3.20 14.93
N PHE A 231 16.34 -4.07 13.98
CA PHE A 231 16.13 -3.74 12.58
C PHE A 231 14.88 -4.47 12.07
N GLU A 232 14.32 -4.00 10.97
CA GLU A 232 13.36 -4.73 10.17
C GLU A 232 14.04 -5.25 8.90
N ASN A 233 13.51 -6.34 8.34
CA ASN A 233 13.99 -6.82 7.04
C ASN A 233 13.72 -5.72 5.99
N GLY A 234 14.75 -5.42 5.19
CA GLY A 234 14.80 -4.33 4.23
C GLY A 234 15.56 -3.11 4.73
N ASP A 235 15.79 -2.94 6.05
CA ASP A 235 16.39 -1.71 6.57
C ASP A 235 17.78 -1.44 5.98
N ILE A 236 17.95 -0.23 5.46
CA ILE A 236 19.23 0.38 5.14
C ILE A 236 19.62 1.24 6.33
N THR A 237 20.79 0.99 6.89
CA THR A 237 21.19 1.57 8.17
C THR A 237 22.62 2.07 8.15
N TYR A 238 22.91 3.07 8.98
CA TYR A 238 24.26 3.53 9.26
C TYR A 238 24.64 3.23 10.71
N CYS A 239 25.84 2.70 10.95
CA CYS A 239 26.39 2.50 12.28
C CYS A 239 27.49 3.52 12.57
N PRO A 240 27.23 4.51 13.46
CA PRO A 240 28.22 5.54 13.80
C PRO A 240 29.51 4.98 14.41
N SER A 241 29.42 3.93 15.23
CA SER A 241 30.58 3.40 15.96
C SER A 241 31.71 2.95 15.02
N ASN A 242 31.39 2.29 13.91
CA ASN A 242 32.37 1.74 12.98
C ASN A 242 32.40 2.43 11.61
N ASN A 243 31.59 3.47 11.41
CA ASN A 243 31.41 4.14 10.11
C ASN A 243 31.05 3.14 9.00
N THR A 244 29.99 2.35 9.22
CA THR A 244 29.55 1.32 8.26
C THR A 244 28.12 1.56 7.82
N ILE A 245 27.83 1.25 6.57
CA ILE A 245 26.47 1.12 6.05
C ILE A 245 26.11 -0.37 5.99
N ALA A 246 24.85 -0.70 6.26
CA ALA A 246 24.34 -2.06 6.19
C ALA A 246 22.95 -2.10 5.52
N ILE A 247 22.68 -3.19 4.80
CA ILE A 247 21.34 -3.57 4.34
C ILE A 247 20.99 -4.87 5.05
N PHE A 248 19.99 -4.82 5.93
CA PHE A 248 19.43 -5.99 6.58
C PHE A 248 18.36 -6.60 5.69
N TYR A 249 18.42 -7.89 5.40
CA TYR A 249 17.49 -8.57 4.48
C TYR A 249 16.79 -9.78 5.12
N ALA A 250 17.24 -10.25 6.28
CA ALA A 250 16.63 -11.40 6.96
C ALA A 250 16.83 -11.37 8.49
N LYS A 251 16.11 -12.24 9.19
CA LYS A 251 16.26 -12.55 10.63
C LYS A 251 15.93 -11.42 11.62
N ALA A 252 15.16 -10.40 11.21
CA ALA A 252 14.66 -9.37 12.14
C ALA A 252 13.90 -9.95 13.35
N ASP A 253 13.10 -11.00 13.13
CA ASP A 253 12.29 -11.65 14.17
C ASP A 253 13.02 -12.77 14.93
N ASP A 254 14.25 -13.09 14.54
CA ASP A 254 15.05 -14.12 15.20
C ASP A 254 15.47 -13.61 16.60
N PRO A 255 15.23 -14.38 17.68
CA PRO A 255 15.51 -13.91 19.04
C PRO A 255 17.01 -13.72 19.31
N ASP A 256 17.87 -14.45 18.61
CA ASP A 256 19.32 -14.39 18.77
C ASP A 256 19.98 -13.46 17.74
N MET A 257 19.37 -13.30 16.56
CA MET A 257 19.93 -12.54 15.44
C MET A 257 19.25 -11.20 15.16
N GLY A 258 18.03 -10.98 15.62
CA GLY A 258 17.28 -9.74 15.43
C GLY A 258 17.68 -8.60 16.38
N GLN A 259 18.33 -8.94 17.49
CA GLN A 259 18.92 -7.96 18.42
C GLN A 259 20.40 -7.75 18.13
N LEU A 260 20.78 -6.52 17.82
CA LEU A 260 22.16 -6.12 17.56
C LEU A 260 22.89 -5.77 18.86
N THR A 261 24.22 -5.88 18.82
CA THR A 261 25.12 -5.42 19.90
C THR A 261 25.64 -4.01 19.66
N MET A 262 25.44 -3.47 18.46
CA MET A 262 25.83 -2.13 18.05
C MET A 262 24.61 -1.36 17.60
N ARG A 263 24.55 -0.07 17.98
CA ARG A 263 23.46 0.79 17.54
C ARG A 263 23.60 1.15 16.08
N ILE A 264 22.48 1.05 15.38
CA ILE A 264 22.30 1.41 13.98
C ILE A 264 21.26 2.53 13.90
N ILE A 265 21.38 3.37 12.88
CA ILE A 265 20.42 4.39 12.57
C ILE A 265 19.76 4.00 11.25
N PRO A 266 18.46 3.67 11.22
CA PRO A 266 17.73 3.49 9.99
C PRO A 266 17.81 4.77 9.17
N ILE A 267 18.15 4.62 7.90
CA ILE A 267 18.24 5.74 6.96
C ILE A 267 17.32 5.52 5.77
N GLY A 268 16.99 4.27 5.44
CA GLY A 268 16.04 3.93 4.39
C GLY A 268 15.64 2.46 4.46
N LYS A 269 14.96 1.96 3.44
CA LYS A 269 14.46 0.60 3.35
C LYS A 269 14.43 0.11 1.91
N VAL A 270 14.98 -1.07 1.65
CA VAL A 270 14.78 -1.82 0.41
C VAL A 270 13.35 -2.34 0.38
N THR A 271 12.62 -2.01 -0.69
CA THR A 271 11.21 -2.36 -0.88
C THR A 271 10.98 -3.42 -1.97
N SER A 272 12.00 -3.69 -2.79
CA SER A 272 12.00 -4.82 -3.74
C SER A 272 12.27 -6.17 -3.03
N ASP A 273 12.14 -7.27 -3.78
CA ASP A 273 12.35 -8.64 -3.27
C ASP A 273 13.71 -8.82 -2.57
N LEU A 274 13.65 -9.17 -1.28
CA LEU A 274 14.80 -9.38 -0.42
C LEU A 274 15.43 -10.77 -0.58
N MET A 275 14.71 -11.74 -1.15
CA MET A 275 15.23 -13.10 -1.34
C MET A 275 16.43 -13.12 -2.29
N VAL A 276 16.53 -12.12 -3.18
CA VAL A 276 17.68 -11.95 -4.09
C VAL A 276 19.01 -11.86 -3.33
N PHE A 277 19.01 -11.26 -2.13
CA PHE A 277 20.22 -11.18 -1.30
C PHE A 277 20.74 -12.56 -0.87
N ASP A 278 19.91 -13.61 -0.88
CA ASP A 278 20.31 -14.99 -0.58
C ASP A 278 21.14 -15.67 -1.64
N GLU A 279 20.99 -15.24 -2.88
CA GLU A 279 21.62 -15.84 -4.06
C GLU A 279 22.90 -15.10 -4.47
N MET A 280 23.12 -13.90 -3.94
CA MET A 280 24.26 -13.05 -4.25
C MET A 280 25.57 -13.54 -3.63
N ASP A 281 26.69 -13.20 -4.28
CA ASP A 281 28.02 -13.44 -3.76
C ASP A 281 28.22 -12.84 -2.36
N SER A 282 29.07 -13.48 -1.55
CA SER A 282 29.28 -13.10 -0.15
C SER A 282 29.99 -11.76 0.03
N ARG A 283 30.56 -11.18 -1.03
CA ARG A 283 31.20 -9.86 -1.01
C ARG A 283 31.10 -9.21 -2.39
N LEU A 284 30.41 -8.08 -2.46
CA LEU A 284 30.12 -7.38 -3.70
C LEU A 284 30.30 -5.88 -3.53
N GLU A 285 30.50 -5.20 -4.65
CA GLU A 285 30.40 -3.75 -4.71
C GLU A 285 28.93 -3.34 -4.85
N PHE A 286 28.50 -2.46 -3.95
CA PHE A 286 27.19 -1.84 -3.96
C PHE A 286 27.35 -0.39 -4.38
N THR A 287 26.57 0.04 -5.36
CA THR A 287 26.45 1.45 -5.75
C THR A 287 25.07 1.96 -5.36
N PHE A 288 25.05 3.05 -4.59
CA PHE A 288 23.88 3.81 -4.19
C PHE A 288 23.87 5.09 -5.05
N ASP A 289 22.87 5.26 -5.90
CA ASP A 289 22.88 6.34 -6.90
C ASP A 289 21.52 7.01 -7.07
N ASN A 290 21.52 8.34 -7.23
CA ASN A 290 20.34 9.09 -7.64
C ASN A 290 20.17 8.88 -9.14
N VAL A 291 19.08 8.25 -9.58
CA VAL A 291 18.83 8.20 -11.03
C VAL A 291 18.53 9.63 -11.50
N GLN A 292 19.29 10.08 -12.50
CA GLN A 292 19.08 11.33 -13.23
C GLN A 292 17.79 11.30 -14.05
#